data_AF-C1EI10-F1
#
_entry.id   AF-C1EI10-F1
#
_cell.length_a   1.000
_cell.length_b   1.000
_cell.length_c   1.000
_cell.angle_alpha   90.00
_cell.angle_beta   90.00
_cell.angle_gamma   90.00
#
_symmetry.space_group_name_H-M   'P 1'
#
loop_
_entity.id
_entity.type
_entity.pdbx_description
1 polymer ?
#
loop_
_entity_poly.entity_id
_entity_poly.type
_entity_poly.pdbx_seq_one_letter_code
_entity_poly.pdbx_strand_id
1 'polypeptide(L)'
;MTECLKRSSANANAAPPWLEEHFPTDSTDVLLGSFVGSYRASRLLVSGRVYVVSGQRGARVWFHSDIFGIVTTRLIHLADVSVVRKVNKVGVVSAIELLRASDGKSYVLCSFLYRDNAFKCIHDAWRLEHSANATATTHDGSVAHTASGDENDDDDATGIPGITGSSERTYSVASSQATEKVYGSQDTFSYASRRPPPDAREIVLTRRFPDCKDQCELYDRMFDSELTLLTNHLTRNCKAKNVVRSPMRDGKCYLSYDTPTGVHLPSVPKVCHMKDAQMYDRGAWMSSRAHSQGTPYADCYKVETLVLFDVSFSLTSEVQVSCHVEWLKPVSSIVKSLIERGTRDKVRKSYGRFFDLVEEDLRANEGASAPPMQDAGLIRSNSTMSVSSVEVPVPETNSTADRVARTSYWWGHAQRRNRRFGGSRVVAVRGRRCGARDEKRDPFGHQAPGQ
;
A
#
# COMPACT_ATOMS: atom_id res chain seq x y z
N MET A 1 41.81 -0.04 13.39
CA MET A 1 40.54 0.00 12.61
C MET A 1 40.67 -0.93 11.39
N THR A 2 41.18 -2.16 11.59
CA THR A 2 41.66 -3.04 10.49
C THR A 2 41.61 -4.53 10.84
N GLU A 3 40.64 -4.97 11.66
CA GLU A 3 40.40 -6.41 11.91
C GLU A 3 38.93 -6.87 11.72
N CYS A 4 38.01 -5.99 11.34
CA CYS A 4 36.60 -6.37 11.11
C CYS A 4 36.31 -6.96 9.72
N LEU A 5 37.32 -7.18 8.87
CA LEU A 5 37.14 -7.56 7.46
C LEU A 5 37.62 -8.98 7.09
N LYS A 6 37.81 -9.87 8.08
CA LYS A 6 38.25 -11.25 7.84
C LYS A 6 37.26 -12.36 8.19
N ARG A 7 36.00 -12.05 8.52
CA ARG A 7 34.91 -13.06 8.53
C ARG A 7 34.21 -13.08 7.17
N SER A 8 34.91 -13.61 6.18
CA SER A 8 34.38 -13.91 4.85
C SER A 8 33.75 -15.31 4.82
N SER A 9 32.50 -15.39 4.37
CA SER A 9 31.92 -16.49 3.58
C SER A 9 31.45 -17.83 4.21
N ALA A 10 31.63 -18.12 5.50
CA ALA A 10 31.34 -19.50 5.98
C ALA A 10 29.91 -19.75 6.53
N ASN A 11 29.08 -18.74 6.81
CA ASN A 11 27.75 -19.01 7.36
C ASN A 11 26.74 -17.92 6.96
N ALA A 12 25.92 -18.19 5.94
CA ALA A 12 24.85 -17.28 5.49
C ALA A 12 23.81 -16.97 6.59
N ASN A 13 23.85 -17.71 7.70
CA ASN A 13 22.95 -17.59 8.85
C ASN A 13 23.60 -16.93 10.07
N ALA A 14 24.83 -16.40 9.96
CA ALA A 14 25.43 -15.63 11.04
C ALA A 14 24.60 -14.36 11.33
N ALA A 15 24.46 -14.02 12.61
CA ALA A 15 23.83 -12.76 13.01
C ALA A 15 24.55 -11.56 12.35
N PRO A 16 23.82 -10.54 11.85
CA PRO A 16 24.45 -9.33 11.31
C PRO A 16 25.39 -8.69 12.34
N PRO A 17 26.57 -8.16 11.95
CA PRO A 17 27.54 -7.59 12.90
C PRO A 17 26.99 -6.48 13.79
N TRP A 18 26.04 -5.68 13.29
CA TRP A 18 25.40 -4.62 14.07
C TRP A 18 24.46 -5.17 15.17
N LEU A 19 24.02 -6.42 15.06
CA LEU A 19 23.19 -7.08 16.07
C LEU A 19 24.01 -7.43 17.33
N GLU A 20 25.32 -7.67 17.15
CA GLU A 20 26.29 -7.93 18.24
C GLU A 20 26.49 -6.71 19.15
N GLU A 21 26.26 -5.49 18.64
CA GLU A 21 26.34 -4.26 19.44
C GLU A 21 25.19 -4.14 20.46
N HIS A 22 24.05 -4.78 20.18
CA HIS A 22 22.81 -4.60 20.94
C HIS A 22 22.38 -5.84 21.73
N PHE A 23 22.89 -7.02 21.37
CA PHE A 23 22.56 -8.28 22.02
C PHE A 23 23.82 -9.09 22.32
N PRO A 24 23.83 -9.85 23.42
CA PRO A 24 24.95 -10.72 23.72
C PRO A 24 24.92 -11.92 22.76
N THR A 25 25.73 -11.85 21.70
CA THR A 25 25.89 -12.90 20.70
C THR A 25 27.00 -13.88 21.09
N ASP A 26 26.86 -15.13 20.67
CA ASP A 26 27.91 -16.15 20.71
C ASP A 26 28.33 -16.52 19.28
N SER A 27 29.56 -16.97 19.10
CA SER A 27 30.03 -17.60 17.85
C SER A 27 29.16 -18.76 17.34
N THR A 28 28.41 -19.41 18.24
CA THR A 28 27.49 -20.51 17.95
C THR A 28 26.07 -20.05 17.61
N ASP A 29 25.79 -18.75 17.69
CA ASP A 29 24.46 -18.21 17.42
C ASP A 29 24.12 -18.25 15.92
N VAL A 30 22.99 -18.90 15.61
CA VAL A 30 22.43 -19.03 14.26
C VAL A 30 21.10 -18.28 14.22
N LEU A 31 20.97 -17.38 13.24
CA LEU A 31 19.72 -16.66 12.99
C LEU A 31 18.71 -17.59 12.31
N LEU A 32 17.62 -17.92 13.02
CA LEU A 32 16.53 -18.75 12.52
C LEU A 32 15.49 -17.95 11.73
N GLY A 33 15.31 -16.66 12.06
CA GLY A 33 14.36 -15.80 11.36
C GLY A 33 14.45 -14.33 11.73
N SER A 34 14.06 -13.45 10.80
CA SER A 34 13.94 -12.00 10.99
C SER A 34 12.60 -11.49 10.48
N PHE A 35 11.85 -10.82 11.35
CA PHE A 35 10.48 -10.39 11.07
C PHE A 35 10.28 -8.92 11.41
N VAL A 36 9.58 -8.18 10.54
CA VAL A 36 9.10 -6.83 10.89
C VAL A 36 7.93 -6.96 11.87
N GLY A 37 7.94 -6.16 12.93
CA GLY A 37 6.88 -6.20 13.94
C GLY A 37 6.96 -5.04 14.92
N SER A 38 6.20 -5.13 16.00
CA SER A 38 6.21 -4.19 17.11
C SER A 38 6.26 -4.94 18.43
N TYR A 39 6.84 -4.34 19.45
CA TYR A 39 6.78 -4.84 20.82
C TYR A 39 5.86 -3.96 21.65
N ARG A 40 4.99 -4.56 22.45
CA ARG A 40 4.15 -3.82 23.40
C ARG A 40 4.97 -3.46 24.65
N ALA A 41 5.49 -2.24 24.66
CA ALA A 41 6.11 -1.63 25.83
C ALA A 41 5.04 -0.92 26.67
N SER A 42 4.60 -1.57 27.75
CA SER A 42 3.54 -1.06 28.63
C SER A 42 2.21 -0.81 27.88
N ARG A 43 1.93 0.45 27.51
CA ARG A 43 0.71 0.86 26.80
C ARG A 43 0.98 1.29 25.34
N LEU A 44 2.24 1.25 24.88
CA LEU A 44 2.62 1.68 23.54
C LEU A 44 3.12 0.50 22.71
N LEU A 45 2.84 0.55 21.41
CA LEU A 45 3.43 -0.35 20.43
C LEU A 45 4.67 0.34 19.85
N VAL A 46 5.83 -0.22 20.12
CA VAL A 46 7.11 0.27 19.58
C VAL A 46 7.39 -0.53 18.32
N SER A 47 7.44 0.13 17.16
CA SER A 47 7.75 -0.50 15.87
C SER A 47 9.22 -0.91 15.79
N GLY A 48 9.53 -2.08 15.26
CA GLY A 48 10.89 -2.59 15.18
C GLY A 48 11.00 -3.90 14.41
N ARG A 49 11.99 -4.70 14.77
CA ARG A 49 12.25 -6.02 14.18
C ARG A 49 12.43 -7.07 15.27
N VAL A 50 11.90 -8.25 15.00
CA VAL A 50 12.02 -9.45 15.84
C VAL A 50 13.00 -10.40 15.16
N TYR A 51 13.95 -10.93 15.92
CA TYR A 51 14.91 -11.93 15.49
C TYR A 51 14.73 -13.17 16.36
N VAL A 52 14.78 -14.34 15.75
CA VAL A 52 14.78 -15.63 16.45
C VAL A 52 16.15 -16.25 16.23
N VAL A 53 16.84 -16.54 17.32
CA VAL A 53 18.24 -17.01 17.30
C VAL A 53 18.34 -18.25 18.17
N SER A 54 19.15 -19.22 17.77
CA SER A 54 19.49 -20.38 18.60
C SER A 54 20.99 -20.61 18.59
N GLY A 55 21.54 -21.15 19.66
CA GLY A 55 22.97 -21.38 19.86
C GLY A 55 23.21 -22.11 21.19
N GLN A 56 24.45 -22.14 21.68
CA GLN A 56 24.78 -22.84 22.94
C GLN A 56 24.00 -22.33 24.16
N ARG A 57 23.59 -21.07 24.14
CA ARG A 57 22.81 -20.43 25.23
C ARG A 57 21.29 -20.64 25.08
N GLY A 58 20.90 -21.61 24.26
CA GLY A 58 19.51 -21.91 23.94
C GLY A 58 18.87 -20.91 22.98
N ALA A 59 17.64 -21.23 22.61
CA ALA A 59 16.81 -20.42 21.74
C ALA A 59 16.34 -19.12 22.41
N ARG A 60 16.42 -18.01 21.68
CA ARG A 60 16.13 -16.66 22.15
C ARG A 60 15.35 -15.87 21.11
N VAL A 61 14.51 -14.95 21.58
CA VAL A 61 13.85 -13.94 20.76
C VAL A 61 14.40 -12.57 21.11
N TRP A 62 14.89 -11.85 20.10
CA TRP A 62 15.39 -10.49 20.23
C TRP A 62 14.45 -9.51 19.54
N PHE A 63 14.09 -8.44 20.22
CA PHE A 63 13.39 -7.31 19.61
C PHE A 63 14.30 -6.10 19.63
N HIS A 64 14.44 -5.43 18.49
CA HIS A 64 15.18 -4.18 18.35
C HIS A 64 14.34 -3.14 17.62
N SER A 65 14.36 -1.92 18.12
CA SER A 65 13.76 -0.73 17.53
C SER A 65 14.72 0.43 17.68
N ASP A 66 14.86 1.23 16.64
CA ASP A 66 15.47 2.56 16.68
C ASP A 66 14.46 3.54 16.07
N ILE A 67 13.80 4.33 16.92
CA ILE A 67 12.84 5.35 16.49
C ILE A 67 13.35 6.68 17.03
N PHE A 68 13.75 7.59 16.12
CA PHE A 68 14.29 8.91 16.44
C PHE A 68 15.52 8.86 17.37
N GLY A 69 16.38 7.85 17.22
CA GLY A 69 17.59 7.67 18.05
C GLY A 69 17.30 7.06 19.43
N ILE A 70 16.04 6.74 19.73
CA ILE A 70 15.66 6.03 20.96
C ILE A 70 15.70 4.53 20.65
N VAL A 71 16.79 3.89 21.08
CA VAL A 71 17.00 2.45 20.93
C VAL A 71 16.22 1.70 22.01
N THR A 72 15.31 0.81 21.60
CA THR A 72 14.57 -0.09 22.47
C THR A 72 14.91 -1.54 22.11
N THR A 73 15.51 -2.26 23.06
CA THR A 73 15.84 -3.68 22.90
C THR A 73 15.13 -4.56 23.94
N ARG A 74 14.79 -5.79 23.54
CA ARG A 74 14.31 -6.84 24.45
C ARG A 74 14.93 -8.18 24.08
N LEU A 75 15.42 -8.88 25.09
CA LEU A 75 15.92 -10.24 25.02
C LEU A 75 14.96 -11.13 25.80
N ILE A 76 14.44 -12.17 25.15
CA ILE A 76 13.54 -13.16 25.76
C ILE A 76 14.18 -14.53 25.55
N HIS A 77 14.53 -15.20 26.64
CA HIS A 77 15.02 -16.58 26.60
C HIS A 77 13.81 -17.51 26.46
N LEU A 78 13.81 -18.39 25.44
CA LEU A 78 12.68 -19.29 25.24
C LEU A 78 12.61 -20.38 26.30
N ALA A 79 13.74 -20.74 26.94
CA ALA A 79 13.75 -21.63 28.11
C ALA A 79 12.91 -21.10 29.28
N ASP A 80 12.76 -19.78 29.41
CA ASP A 80 11.95 -19.15 30.46
C ASP A 80 10.47 -19.00 30.05
N VAL A 81 10.08 -19.42 28.85
CA VAL A 81 8.74 -19.22 28.30
C VAL A 81 7.93 -20.49 28.51
N SER A 82 6.78 -20.40 29.20
CA SER A 82 5.88 -21.54 29.40
C SER A 82 4.86 -21.71 28.27
N VAL A 83 4.50 -20.64 27.58
CA VAL A 83 3.48 -20.67 26.51
C VAL A 83 3.86 -19.71 25.38
N VAL A 84 3.74 -20.18 24.14
CA VAL A 84 3.78 -19.35 22.92
C VAL A 84 2.43 -19.50 22.21
N ARG A 85 1.66 -18.40 22.08
CA ARG A 85 0.34 -18.44 21.44
C ARG A 85 0.06 -17.23 20.55
N LYS A 86 -0.84 -17.41 19.57
CA LYS A 86 -1.40 -16.30 18.80
C LYS A 86 -2.51 -15.64 19.61
N VAL A 87 -2.53 -14.31 19.65
CA VAL A 87 -3.57 -13.53 20.33
C VAL A 87 -4.13 -12.45 19.41
N ASN A 88 -5.45 -12.30 19.43
CA ASN A 88 -6.16 -11.17 18.84
C ASN A 88 -6.79 -10.38 20.00
N LYS A 89 -6.20 -9.24 20.38
CA LYS A 89 -6.72 -8.38 21.46
C LYS A 89 -7.31 -7.11 20.86
N VAL A 90 -8.33 -6.55 21.48
CA VAL A 90 -8.89 -5.23 21.08
C VAL A 90 -7.76 -4.19 21.09
N GLY A 91 -7.54 -3.51 19.97
CA GLY A 91 -6.44 -2.55 19.78
C GLY A 91 -5.09 -3.15 19.36
N VAL A 92 -4.95 -4.48 19.33
CA VAL A 92 -3.76 -5.19 18.81
C VAL A 92 -4.23 -6.37 17.95
N VAL A 93 -4.46 -6.09 16.68
CA VAL A 93 -4.79 -7.13 15.69
C VAL A 93 -3.51 -7.89 15.35
N SER A 94 -3.54 -9.22 15.42
CA SER A 94 -2.44 -10.11 15.02
C SER A 94 -1.15 -10.02 15.84
N ALA A 95 -1.20 -10.52 17.10
CA ALA A 95 -0.04 -10.62 17.97
C ALA A 95 0.33 -12.07 18.34
N ILE A 96 1.56 -12.22 18.81
CA ILE A 96 2.16 -13.41 19.41
C ILE A 96 2.44 -13.05 20.86
N GLU A 97 1.93 -13.86 21.78
CA GLU A 97 2.14 -13.71 23.21
C GLU A 97 3.07 -14.82 23.70
N LEU A 98 4.15 -14.43 24.38
CA LEU A 98 5.06 -15.32 25.07
C LEU A 98 4.86 -15.12 26.57
N LEU A 99 4.43 -16.15 27.28
CA LEU A 99 4.22 -16.10 28.73
C LEU A 99 5.46 -16.61 29.43
N ARG A 100 6.04 -15.79 30.32
CA ARG A 100 7.20 -16.18 31.13
C ARG A 100 6.78 -17.07 32.28
N ALA A 101 7.47 -18.20 32.46
CA ALA A 101 7.19 -19.20 33.46
C ALA A 101 7.40 -18.69 34.89
N SER A 102 8.45 -17.90 35.14
CA SER A 102 8.85 -17.50 36.49
C SER A 102 7.90 -16.52 37.19
N ASP A 103 7.23 -15.63 36.44
CA ASP A 103 6.39 -14.58 37.01
C ASP A 103 5.05 -14.36 36.27
N GLY A 104 4.73 -15.18 35.27
CA GLY A 104 3.52 -15.03 34.46
C GLY A 104 3.51 -13.76 33.60
N LYS A 105 4.63 -13.05 33.44
CA LYS A 105 4.69 -11.84 32.63
C LYS A 105 4.56 -12.19 31.15
N SER A 106 3.72 -11.45 30.43
CA SER A 106 3.55 -11.62 28.99
C SER A 106 4.42 -10.65 28.19
N TYR A 107 5.08 -11.17 27.17
CA TYR A 107 5.69 -10.41 26.09
C TYR A 107 4.77 -10.48 24.87
N VAL A 108 4.31 -9.32 24.40
CA VAL A 108 3.39 -9.25 23.26
C VAL A 108 4.12 -8.66 22.08
N LEU A 109 4.37 -9.50 21.08
CA LEU A 109 4.95 -9.15 19.79
C LEU A 109 3.84 -9.04 18.76
N CYS A 110 3.70 -7.88 18.14
CA CYS A 110 2.69 -7.63 17.12
C CYS A 110 3.38 -7.75 15.77
N SER A 111 2.93 -8.63 14.88
CA SER A 111 3.46 -8.65 13.51
C SER A 111 2.30 -8.58 12.55
N PHE A 112 2.04 -7.37 12.06
CA PHE A 112 0.92 -7.12 11.16
C PHE A 112 1.08 -7.88 9.84
N LEU A 113 2.30 -8.05 9.32
CA LEU A 113 2.51 -8.68 8.01
C LEU A 113 2.93 -10.15 8.09
N TYR A 114 3.57 -10.57 9.18
CA TYR A 114 4.27 -11.85 9.26
C TYR A 114 3.92 -12.67 10.51
N ARG A 115 2.76 -12.42 11.16
CA ARG A 115 2.37 -13.12 12.41
C ARG A 115 2.56 -14.63 12.29
N ASP A 116 2.05 -15.26 11.24
CA ASP A 116 2.04 -16.72 11.17
C ASP A 116 3.44 -17.30 10.93
N ASN A 117 4.27 -16.66 10.10
CA ASN A 117 5.66 -17.06 9.87
C ASN A 117 6.52 -16.83 11.12
N ALA A 118 6.37 -15.68 11.78
CA ALA A 118 7.06 -15.36 13.02
C ALA A 118 6.62 -16.32 14.15
N PHE A 119 5.32 -16.59 14.26
CA PHE A 119 4.77 -17.53 15.23
C PHE A 119 5.36 -18.92 15.02
N LYS A 120 5.32 -19.44 13.79
CA LYS A 120 5.89 -20.75 13.46
C LYS A 120 7.36 -20.82 13.86
N CYS A 121 8.16 -19.85 13.44
CA CYS A 121 9.59 -19.80 13.77
C CYS A 121 9.86 -19.74 15.28
N ILE A 122 9.15 -18.90 16.03
CA ILE A 122 9.29 -18.79 17.49
C ILE A 122 8.83 -20.08 18.18
N HIS A 123 7.69 -20.63 17.76
CA HIS A 123 7.09 -21.82 18.36
C HIS A 123 7.93 -23.08 18.11
N ASP A 124 8.47 -23.24 16.90
CA ASP A 124 9.36 -24.36 16.57
C ASP A 124 10.66 -24.29 17.40
N ALA A 125 11.25 -23.09 17.53
CA ALA A 125 12.42 -22.87 18.38
C ALA A 125 12.12 -23.13 19.88
N TRP A 126 10.95 -22.70 20.35
CA TRP A 126 10.49 -22.93 21.73
C TRP A 126 10.28 -24.42 22.04
N ARG A 127 9.68 -25.17 21.10
CA ARG A 127 9.50 -26.63 21.24
C ARG A 127 10.83 -27.36 21.33
N LEU A 128 11.78 -27.04 20.45
CA LEU A 128 13.10 -27.69 20.46
C LEU A 128 13.82 -27.49 21.80
N GLU A 129 13.74 -26.29 22.38
CA GLU A 129 14.32 -25.97 23.68
C GLU A 129 13.72 -26.83 24.82
N HIS A 130 12.40 -27.05 24.80
CA HIS A 130 11.71 -27.80 25.84
C HIS A 130 11.77 -29.32 25.66
N SER A 131 11.84 -29.79 24.41
CA SER A 131 12.03 -31.20 24.11
C SER A 131 13.43 -31.68 24.49
N ALA A 132 14.47 -30.84 24.33
CA ALA A 132 15.84 -31.18 24.74
C ALA A 132 15.98 -31.34 26.27
N ASN A 133 15.27 -30.52 27.05
CA ASN A 133 15.30 -30.58 28.51
C ASN A 133 14.56 -31.80 29.09
N ALA A 134 13.54 -32.33 28.38
CA ALA A 134 12.83 -33.53 28.80
C ALA A 134 13.72 -34.78 28.78
N THR A 135 14.66 -34.87 27.83
CA THR A 135 15.60 -35.99 27.69
C THR A 135 16.80 -35.93 28.63
N ALA A 136 17.11 -34.78 29.25
CA ALA A 136 18.23 -34.65 30.18
C ALA A 136 17.91 -35.06 31.64
N THR A 137 16.64 -35.35 31.95
CA THR A 137 16.20 -35.63 33.33
C THR A 137 15.91 -37.12 33.58
N THR A 138 16.22 -38.02 32.65
CA THR A 138 16.06 -39.48 32.83
C THR A 138 17.40 -40.19 32.69
N HIS A 139 18.21 -40.11 33.74
CA HIS A 139 19.25 -41.09 34.00
C HIS A 139 19.27 -41.46 35.49
N ASP A 140 18.14 -41.96 36.00
CA ASP A 140 18.15 -42.91 37.12
C ASP A 140 16.82 -43.70 37.18
N GLY A 141 16.93 -45.02 37.39
CA GLY A 141 15.86 -45.88 37.92
C GLY A 141 14.66 -46.27 37.03
N SER A 142 14.76 -47.44 36.38
CA SER A 142 13.76 -48.53 36.33
C SER A 142 12.32 -48.24 36.82
N VAL A 143 11.30 -48.50 35.99
CA VAL A 143 10.25 -49.54 36.15
C VAL A 143 9.32 -49.51 34.91
N ALA A 144 9.00 -50.68 34.36
CA ALA A 144 8.05 -50.88 33.26
C ALA A 144 6.58 -50.75 33.71
N HIS A 145 5.67 -50.31 32.82
CA HIS A 145 4.37 -50.95 32.52
C HIS A 145 3.47 -50.12 31.55
N THR A 146 3.17 -50.73 30.39
CA THR A 146 1.88 -50.89 29.65
C THR A 146 0.84 -49.76 29.44
N ALA A 147 0.21 -49.86 28.24
CA ALA A 147 -1.16 -49.47 27.83
C ALA A 147 -1.36 -48.02 27.33
N SER A 148 -1.58 -47.74 26.03
CA SER A 148 -2.78 -47.92 25.16
C SER A 148 -3.87 -46.84 25.34
N GLY A 149 -4.37 -46.30 24.22
CA GLY A 149 -5.57 -45.44 24.12
C GLY A 149 -5.28 -44.18 23.30
N ASP A 150 -5.63 -44.16 22.01
CA ASP A 150 -6.93 -43.72 21.45
C ASP A 150 -6.96 -42.21 21.20
N GLU A 151 -6.69 -41.82 19.95
CA GLU A 151 -6.98 -40.50 19.40
C GLU A 151 -8.39 -40.54 18.82
N ASN A 152 -9.37 -40.11 19.62
CA ASN A 152 -10.66 -39.62 19.14
C ASN A 152 -10.90 -38.27 19.80
N ASP A 153 -10.87 -37.20 19.01
CA ASP A 153 -11.51 -35.92 19.34
C ASP A 153 -12.42 -35.58 18.15
N ASP A 154 -13.63 -36.16 18.23
CA ASP A 154 -14.84 -35.62 17.62
C ASP A 154 -15.47 -34.65 18.64
N ASP A 155 -15.79 -33.44 18.21
CA ASP A 155 -16.81 -32.55 18.80
C ASP A 155 -17.05 -31.41 17.79
N ASP A 156 -18.24 -30.99 17.40
CA ASP A 156 -19.60 -31.51 17.45
C ASP A 156 -20.35 -30.54 16.51
N ALA A 157 -21.11 -31.08 15.57
CA ALA A 157 -21.97 -30.32 14.66
C ALA A 157 -23.42 -30.58 15.08
N THR A 158 -24.11 -29.53 15.53
CA THR A 158 -25.55 -29.58 15.75
C THR A 158 -26.29 -29.73 14.41
N GLY A 159 -26.95 -30.88 14.27
CA GLY A 159 -27.64 -31.30 13.06
C GLY A 159 -29.06 -30.79 12.91
N ILE A 160 -29.56 -30.83 11.67
CA ILE A 160 -30.95 -31.12 11.28
C ILE A 160 -30.89 -31.96 9.98
N PRO A 161 -31.73 -33.00 9.82
CA PRO A 161 -31.46 -34.11 8.91
C PRO A 161 -32.06 -33.96 7.51
N GLY A 162 -31.29 -34.46 6.54
CA GLY A 162 -31.74 -35.44 5.55
C GLY A 162 -32.74 -34.99 4.47
N ILE A 163 -32.26 -34.98 3.22
CA ILE A 163 -32.90 -35.70 2.10
C ILE A 163 -31.78 -36.14 1.14
N THR A 164 -31.82 -37.43 0.84
CA THR A 164 -30.99 -38.19 -0.09
C THR A 164 -31.24 -37.81 -1.55
N GLY A 165 -30.20 -37.85 -2.38
CA GLY A 165 -30.33 -37.71 -3.83
C GLY A 165 -28.99 -37.70 -4.55
N SER A 166 -28.48 -38.88 -4.89
CA SER A 166 -27.31 -39.07 -5.74
C SER A 166 -27.54 -38.56 -7.17
N SER A 167 -26.56 -37.86 -7.74
CA SER A 167 -26.33 -37.87 -9.19
C SER A 167 -24.89 -37.48 -9.50
N GLU A 168 -24.15 -38.49 -9.96
CA GLU A 168 -22.94 -38.32 -10.75
C GLU A 168 -23.19 -37.35 -11.90
N ARG A 169 -22.32 -36.36 -12.08
CA ARG A 169 -22.23 -35.60 -13.33
C ARG A 169 -20.84 -35.68 -13.91
N THR A 170 -20.75 -36.63 -14.84
CA THR A 170 -19.82 -36.74 -15.95
C THR A 170 -19.55 -35.39 -16.62
N TYR A 171 -18.27 -35.04 -16.75
CA TYR A 171 -17.80 -33.93 -17.57
C TYR A 171 -17.97 -34.30 -19.05
N SER A 172 -18.80 -33.54 -19.77
CA SER A 172 -18.84 -33.57 -21.24
C SER A 172 -18.20 -32.30 -21.78
N VAL A 173 -17.10 -32.51 -22.50
CA VAL A 173 -16.43 -31.54 -23.36
C VAL A 173 -17.30 -31.36 -24.60
N ALA A 174 -17.72 -30.13 -24.88
CA ALA A 174 -18.36 -29.77 -26.15
C ALA A 174 -17.56 -28.65 -26.81
N SER A 175 -16.85 -29.05 -27.87
CA SER A 175 -16.37 -28.23 -28.96
C SER A 175 -17.56 -27.70 -29.76
N SER A 176 -17.61 -26.41 -30.05
CA SER A 176 -18.51 -25.87 -31.08
C SER A 176 -17.79 -24.81 -31.91
N GLN A 177 -17.61 -25.16 -33.17
CA GLN A 177 -17.14 -24.31 -34.26
C GLN A 177 -18.23 -23.31 -34.67
N ALA A 178 -17.72 -22.26 -35.32
CA ALA A 178 -18.37 -21.13 -35.96
C ALA A 178 -19.67 -21.40 -36.73
N THR A 179 -20.59 -20.42 -36.66
CA THR A 179 -21.31 -19.96 -37.85
C THR A 179 -21.37 -18.44 -37.87
N GLU A 180 -20.81 -17.92 -38.94
CA GLU A 180 -20.87 -16.57 -39.47
C GLU A 180 -22.32 -16.17 -39.79
N LYS A 181 -22.78 -15.00 -39.33
CA LYS A 181 -23.98 -14.35 -39.88
C LYS A 181 -23.74 -12.87 -40.14
N VAL A 182 -24.14 -12.52 -41.35
CA VAL A 182 -23.92 -11.28 -42.08
C VAL A 182 -24.86 -10.17 -41.62
N TYR A 183 -24.29 -8.96 -41.67
CA TYR A 183 -24.77 -7.60 -41.53
C TYR A 183 -26.22 -7.30 -41.96
N GLY A 184 -26.89 -6.38 -41.22
CA GLY A 184 -28.00 -5.60 -41.76
C GLY A 184 -29.10 -5.18 -40.78
N SER A 185 -28.79 -4.48 -39.69
CA SER A 185 -29.78 -3.65 -38.98
C SER A 185 -29.11 -2.38 -38.46
N GLN A 186 -29.61 -1.22 -38.90
CA GLN A 186 -29.31 0.06 -38.29
C GLN A 186 -30.00 0.11 -36.93
N ASP A 187 -29.41 -0.56 -35.94
CA ASP A 187 -29.84 -0.42 -34.56
C ASP A 187 -29.47 0.98 -34.09
N THR A 188 -30.48 1.76 -33.76
CA THR A 188 -30.35 2.96 -32.94
C THR A 188 -29.64 2.57 -31.65
N PHE A 189 -28.36 2.92 -31.57
CA PHE A 189 -27.44 2.60 -30.48
C PHE A 189 -27.97 3.16 -29.16
N SER A 190 -28.58 2.28 -28.34
CA SER A 190 -28.93 2.61 -26.96
C SER A 190 -27.66 2.61 -26.11
N TYR A 191 -27.16 3.80 -25.77
CA TYR A 191 -26.04 4.03 -24.86
C TYR A 191 -26.19 3.32 -23.49
N ALA A 192 -27.42 2.99 -23.09
CA ALA A 192 -27.70 2.38 -21.80
C ALA A 192 -27.24 0.92 -21.66
N SER A 193 -27.07 0.17 -22.76
CA SER A 193 -26.81 -1.28 -22.70
C SER A 193 -25.32 -1.67 -22.62
N ARG A 194 -24.39 -0.70 -22.68
CA ARG A 194 -22.92 -0.95 -22.58
C ARG A 194 -22.27 -0.35 -21.36
N ARG A 195 -23.04 0.22 -20.42
CA ARG A 195 -22.47 0.67 -19.16
C ARG A 195 -21.93 -0.58 -18.44
N PRO A 196 -20.64 -0.62 -18.06
CA PRO A 196 -20.14 -1.69 -17.21
C PRO A 196 -21.06 -1.76 -15.98
N PRO A 197 -21.50 -2.97 -15.57
CA PRO A 197 -22.33 -3.10 -14.39
C PRO A 197 -21.67 -2.34 -13.22
N PRO A 198 -22.46 -1.69 -12.36
CA PRO A 198 -21.96 -0.99 -11.17
C PRO A 198 -21.46 -2.02 -10.14
N ASP A 199 -20.45 -2.79 -10.50
CA ASP A 199 -19.79 -3.78 -9.66
C ASP A 199 -18.70 -3.10 -8.85
N ALA A 200 -18.70 -3.32 -7.53
CA ALA A 200 -17.61 -3.29 -6.53
C ALA A 200 -16.43 -2.29 -6.66
N ARG A 201 -16.56 -1.29 -7.54
CA ARG A 201 -15.54 -0.32 -7.92
C ARG A 201 -15.69 0.90 -7.02
N GLU A 202 -14.64 1.19 -6.26
CA GLU A 202 -14.60 2.36 -5.41
C GLU A 202 -14.33 3.60 -6.28
N ILE A 203 -15.16 4.63 -6.16
CA ILE A 203 -14.90 5.93 -6.79
C ILE A 203 -13.69 6.54 -6.07
N VAL A 204 -12.59 6.73 -6.80
CA VAL A 204 -11.33 7.25 -6.23
C VAL A 204 -11.16 8.74 -6.47
N LEU A 205 -11.79 9.29 -7.51
CA LEU A 205 -11.70 10.71 -7.88
C LEU A 205 -12.97 11.15 -8.64
N THR A 206 -13.45 12.36 -8.33
CA THR A 206 -14.48 13.07 -9.10
C THR A 206 -13.97 14.48 -9.36
N ARG A 207 -14.11 14.97 -10.59
CA ARG A 207 -13.70 16.33 -10.97
C ARG A 207 -14.73 16.94 -11.91
N ARG A 208 -14.94 18.24 -11.77
CA ARG A 208 -15.80 19.03 -12.66
C ARG A 208 -14.94 19.93 -13.54
N PHE A 209 -15.35 20.07 -14.79
CA PHE A 209 -14.72 20.92 -15.79
C PHE A 209 -15.73 22.01 -16.21
N PRO A 210 -15.84 23.10 -15.43
CA PRO A 210 -16.87 24.13 -15.66
C PRO A 210 -16.67 24.89 -16.99
N ASP A 211 -15.44 24.96 -17.48
CA ASP A 211 -15.08 25.69 -18.69
C ASP A 211 -15.44 24.88 -19.96
N CYS A 212 -15.66 23.56 -19.84
CA CYS A 212 -16.00 22.70 -20.96
C CYS A 212 -17.51 22.46 -21.04
N LYS A 213 -18.14 22.99 -22.10
CA LYS A 213 -19.59 22.91 -22.34
C LYS A 213 -20.03 21.63 -23.05
N ASP A 214 -19.12 20.98 -23.78
CA ASP A 214 -19.40 19.76 -24.53
C ASP A 214 -18.60 18.59 -23.96
N GLN A 215 -19.32 17.58 -23.48
CA GLN A 215 -18.76 16.35 -22.96
C GLN A 215 -17.98 15.56 -24.03
N CYS A 216 -18.42 15.59 -25.29
CA CYS A 216 -17.69 14.95 -26.39
C CYS A 216 -16.37 15.68 -26.64
N GLU A 217 -16.37 17.01 -26.55
CA GLU A 217 -15.12 17.78 -26.61
C GLU A 217 -14.19 17.40 -25.47
N LEU A 218 -14.66 17.39 -24.21
CA LEU A 218 -13.85 16.99 -23.07
C LEU A 218 -13.28 15.57 -23.25
N TYR A 219 -14.11 14.65 -23.74
CA TYR A 219 -13.69 13.29 -24.05
C TYR A 219 -12.59 13.27 -25.11
N ASP A 220 -12.80 13.95 -26.24
CA ASP A 220 -11.86 13.97 -27.36
C ASP A 220 -10.54 14.66 -26.95
N ARG A 221 -10.57 15.61 -26.01
CA ARG A 221 -9.35 16.20 -25.41
C ARG A 221 -8.58 15.22 -24.56
N MET A 222 -9.27 14.42 -23.75
CA MET A 222 -8.65 13.44 -22.87
C MET A 222 -8.16 12.20 -23.63
N PHE A 223 -8.92 11.75 -24.61
CA PHE A 223 -8.77 10.47 -25.28
C PHE A 223 -8.93 10.63 -26.81
N ASP A 224 -8.21 11.58 -27.40
CA ASP A 224 -8.10 11.72 -28.85
C ASP A 224 -7.62 10.42 -29.50
N SER A 225 -7.82 10.26 -30.81
CA SER A 225 -7.38 9.07 -31.55
C SER A 225 -5.88 8.79 -31.38
N GLU A 226 -5.10 9.86 -31.18
CA GLU A 226 -3.67 9.82 -30.94
C GLU A 226 -3.30 9.83 -29.45
N LEU A 227 -4.24 9.74 -28.50
CA LEU A 227 -3.97 9.71 -27.05
C LEU A 227 -2.87 10.71 -26.62
N THR A 228 -2.86 11.90 -27.21
CA THR A 228 -1.76 12.87 -27.15
C THR A 228 -1.58 13.35 -25.73
N LEU A 229 -2.68 13.78 -25.11
CA LEU A 229 -2.66 14.32 -23.75
C LEU A 229 -2.40 13.21 -22.72
N LEU A 230 -2.96 12.03 -22.92
CA LEU A 230 -2.70 10.85 -22.08
C LEU A 230 -1.22 10.44 -22.15
N THR A 231 -0.63 10.41 -23.34
CA THR A 231 0.79 10.09 -23.55
C THR A 231 1.69 11.15 -22.90
N ASN A 232 1.34 12.43 -23.02
CA ASN A 232 2.00 13.53 -22.32
C ASN A 232 1.91 13.35 -20.79
N HIS A 233 0.73 12.99 -20.27
CA HIS A 233 0.57 12.69 -18.84
C HIS A 233 1.47 11.53 -18.39
N LEU A 234 1.47 10.40 -19.11
CA LEU A 234 2.30 9.25 -18.77
C LEU A 234 3.79 9.62 -18.71
N THR A 235 4.28 10.33 -19.73
CA THR A 235 5.68 10.74 -19.82
C THR A 235 6.06 11.82 -18.80
N ARG A 236 5.30 12.91 -18.70
CA ARG A 236 5.58 14.07 -17.83
C ARG A 236 5.31 13.79 -16.36
N ASN A 237 4.13 13.24 -16.04
CA ASN A 237 3.63 13.13 -14.66
C ASN A 237 3.91 11.76 -14.02
N CYS A 238 3.83 10.68 -14.80
CA CYS A 238 4.12 9.32 -14.33
C CYS A 238 5.58 8.90 -14.56
N LYS A 239 6.37 9.75 -15.24
CA LYS A 239 7.76 9.48 -15.61
C LYS A 239 7.90 8.18 -16.42
N ALA A 240 6.87 7.86 -17.20
CA ALA A 240 6.86 6.67 -18.04
C ALA A 240 7.90 6.82 -19.16
N LYS A 241 8.58 5.72 -19.48
CA LYS A 241 9.53 5.60 -20.59
C LYS A 241 9.03 4.52 -21.55
N ASN A 242 9.58 4.51 -22.75
CA ASN A 242 9.29 3.48 -23.76
C ASN A 242 7.78 3.30 -23.98
N VAL A 243 7.03 4.40 -24.03
CA VAL A 243 5.58 4.37 -24.22
C VAL A 243 5.31 3.95 -25.66
N VAL A 244 4.77 2.75 -25.82
CA VAL A 244 4.33 2.19 -27.09
C VAL A 244 2.81 2.05 -27.03
N ARG A 245 2.13 2.49 -28.09
CA ARG A 245 0.69 2.31 -28.25
C ARG A 245 0.39 1.63 -29.58
N SER A 246 -0.70 0.88 -29.61
CA SER A 246 -1.29 0.42 -30.87
C SER A 246 -2.27 1.47 -31.41
N PRO A 247 -2.54 1.47 -32.73
CA PRO A 247 -3.62 2.29 -33.29
C PRO A 247 -4.97 1.92 -32.66
N MET A 248 -5.83 2.91 -32.42
CA MET A 248 -7.17 2.65 -31.91
C MET A 248 -8.01 1.93 -32.98
N ARG A 249 -8.56 0.75 -32.65
CA ARG A 249 -9.43 -0.04 -33.53
C ARG A 249 -10.66 -0.50 -32.77
N ASP A 250 -11.84 -0.21 -33.30
CA ASP A 250 -13.14 -0.55 -32.69
C ASP A 250 -13.26 -0.09 -31.22
N GLY A 251 -12.77 1.13 -30.93
CA GLY A 251 -12.74 1.66 -29.58
C GLY A 251 -11.82 0.87 -28.63
N LYS A 252 -10.78 0.22 -29.14
CA LYS A 252 -9.78 -0.49 -28.32
C LYS A 252 -8.38 0.03 -28.62
N CYS A 253 -7.56 0.14 -27.57
CA CYS A 253 -6.14 0.46 -27.67
C CYS A 253 -5.35 -0.39 -26.68
N TYR A 254 -4.13 -0.75 -27.06
CA TYR A 254 -3.14 -1.36 -26.16
C TYR A 254 -1.98 -0.40 -25.96
N LEU A 255 -1.62 -0.16 -24.69
CA LEU A 255 -0.47 0.61 -24.28
C LEU A 255 0.54 -0.30 -23.56
N SER A 256 1.83 -0.03 -23.76
CA SER A 256 2.92 -0.63 -23.02
C SER A 256 3.94 0.42 -22.67
N TYR A 257 4.40 0.46 -21.42
CA TYR A 257 5.34 1.48 -20.95
C TYR A 257 6.07 1.05 -19.68
N ASP A 258 7.21 1.68 -19.42
CA ASP A 258 8.02 1.44 -18.23
C ASP A 258 7.85 2.58 -17.23
N THR A 259 7.47 2.29 -16.00
CA THR A 259 7.29 3.29 -14.93
C THR A 259 8.22 3.02 -13.74
N PRO A 260 8.81 4.04 -13.11
CA PRO A 260 9.62 3.84 -11.91
C PRO A 260 8.84 3.19 -10.77
N THR A 261 9.44 2.22 -10.09
CA THR A 261 8.86 1.68 -8.86
C THR A 261 9.12 2.65 -7.72
N GLY A 262 8.08 2.98 -6.96
CA GLY A 262 8.20 3.77 -5.73
C GLY A 262 8.69 2.94 -4.52
N VAL A 263 9.13 1.70 -4.76
CA VAL A 263 9.48 0.74 -3.70
C VAL A 263 11.00 0.65 -3.60
N HIS A 264 11.54 1.09 -2.47
CA HIS A 264 12.97 1.02 -2.17
C HIS A 264 13.30 -0.30 -1.45
N LEU A 265 13.26 -1.42 -2.17
CA LEU A 265 13.72 -2.72 -1.68
C LEU A 265 14.92 -3.20 -2.51
N PRO A 266 15.99 -3.75 -1.88
CA PRO A 266 17.23 -4.09 -2.58
C PRO A 266 17.07 -5.05 -3.76
N SER A 267 16.08 -5.94 -3.70
CA SER A 267 15.81 -6.96 -4.71
C SER A 267 14.67 -6.62 -5.66
N VAL A 268 14.01 -5.46 -5.49
CA VAL A 268 12.89 -5.07 -6.35
C VAL A 268 13.43 -4.22 -7.50
N PRO A 269 13.10 -4.59 -8.76
CA PRO A 269 13.42 -3.77 -9.92
C PRO A 269 13.01 -2.30 -9.70
N LYS A 270 13.88 -1.36 -10.07
CA LYS A 270 13.61 0.08 -10.01
C LYS A 270 12.55 0.54 -11.02
N VAL A 271 12.21 -0.33 -11.96
CA VAL A 271 11.29 -0.08 -13.08
C VAL A 271 10.29 -1.22 -13.15
N CYS A 272 9.03 -0.86 -13.34
CA CYS A 272 7.91 -1.76 -13.57
C CYS A 272 7.48 -1.63 -15.02
N HIS A 273 7.37 -2.75 -15.72
CA HIS A 273 6.84 -2.79 -17.07
C HIS A 273 5.31 -2.91 -16.99
N MET A 274 4.60 -2.02 -17.66
CA MET A 274 3.14 -1.95 -17.66
C MET A 274 2.61 -2.39 -19.03
N LYS A 275 1.55 -3.21 -19.00
CA LYS A 275 0.73 -3.53 -20.16
C LYS A 275 -0.71 -3.16 -19.85
N ASP A 276 -1.32 -2.31 -20.66
CA ASP A 276 -2.65 -1.77 -20.42
C ASP A 276 -3.53 -1.94 -21.65
N ALA A 277 -4.65 -2.64 -21.48
CA ALA A 277 -5.67 -2.79 -22.50
C ALA A 277 -6.81 -1.80 -22.19
N GLN A 278 -7.03 -0.85 -23.10
CA GLN A 278 -8.02 0.20 -22.96
C GLN A 278 -9.18 0.00 -23.94
N MET A 279 -10.39 0.30 -23.46
CA MET A 279 -11.65 0.29 -24.20
C MET A 279 -12.33 1.65 -24.06
N TYR A 280 -12.93 2.12 -25.13
CA TYR A 280 -13.43 3.48 -25.30
C TYR A 280 -14.85 3.43 -25.85
N ASP A 281 -15.72 4.24 -25.24
CA ASP A 281 -17.03 4.57 -25.76
C ASP A 281 -17.13 6.10 -25.80
N ARG A 282 -17.09 6.67 -27.01
CA ARG A 282 -16.86 8.10 -27.22
C ARG A 282 -17.94 8.91 -26.52
N GLY A 283 -17.49 9.87 -25.70
CA GLY A 283 -18.37 10.72 -24.90
C GLY A 283 -18.96 10.05 -23.65
N ALA A 284 -18.86 8.72 -23.48
CA ALA A 284 -19.47 8.02 -22.36
C ALA A 284 -18.44 7.56 -21.31
N TRP A 285 -17.44 6.79 -21.73
CA TRP A 285 -16.48 6.21 -20.78
C TRP A 285 -15.19 5.70 -21.43
N MET A 286 -14.19 5.46 -20.58
CA MET A 286 -12.97 4.72 -20.90
C MET A 286 -12.70 3.70 -19.79
N SER A 287 -12.41 2.45 -20.16
CA SER A 287 -12.00 1.40 -19.24
C SER A 287 -10.58 0.94 -19.55
N SER A 288 -9.73 0.85 -18.53
CA SER A 288 -8.35 0.39 -18.61
C SER A 288 -8.19 -0.86 -17.75
N ARG A 289 -7.51 -1.88 -18.26
CA ARG A 289 -7.10 -3.08 -17.53
C ARG A 289 -5.58 -3.20 -17.60
N ALA A 290 -4.94 -2.69 -16.55
CA ALA A 290 -3.49 -2.61 -16.42
C ALA A 290 -2.92 -3.83 -15.68
N HIS A 291 -1.84 -4.38 -16.23
CA HIS A 291 -1.04 -5.43 -15.64
C HIS A 291 0.41 -4.96 -15.49
N SER A 292 0.91 -4.99 -14.26
CA SER A 292 2.29 -4.65 -13.92
C SER A 292 3.18 -5.88 -13.95
N GLN A 293 4.44 -5.71 -14.34
CA GLN A 293 5.49 -6.72 -14.29
C GLN A 293 6.74 -6.17 -13.62
N GLY A 294 7.43 -6.99 -12.83
CA GLY A 294 8.64 -6.59 -12.10
C GLY A 294 8.38 -5.95 -10.73
N THR A 295 7.12 -5.88 -10.27
CA THR A 295 6.78 -5.52 -8.88
C THR A 295 6.48 -6.75 -8.03
N PRO A 296 6.65 -6.69 -6.70
CA PRO A 296 6.14 -7.75 -5.81
C PRO A 296 4.66 -8.03 -6.08
N TYR A 297 4.28 -9.31 -6.16
CA TYR A 297 2.91 -9.78 -6.42
C TYR A 297 2.32 -9.36 -7.77
N ALA A 298 3.15 -8.95 -8.74
CA ALA A 298 2.73 -8.56 -10.09
C ALA A 298 1.83 -9.60 -10.78
N ASP A 299 2.08 -10.88 -10.53
CA ASP A 299 1.33 -12.01 -11.09
C ASP A 299 0.06 -12.38 -10.29
N CYS A 300 -0.17 -11.73 -9.16
CA CYS A 300 -1.31 -12.02 -8.29
C CYS A 300 -2.54 -11.14 -8.57
N TYR A 301 -2.40 -10.02 -9.30
CA TYR A 301 -3.51 -9.09 -9.54
C TYR A 301 -3.41 -8.31 -10.86
N LYS A 302 -4.53 -7.72 -11.25
CA LYS A 302 -4.65 -6.68 -12.29
C LYS A 302 -5.39 -5.48 -11.71
N VAL A 303 -5.18 -4.32 -12.31
CA VAL A 303 -5.86 -3.08 -11.93
C VAL A 303 -6.82 -2.68 -13.02
N GLU A 304 -8.10 -2.61 -12.69
CA GLU A 304 -9.13 -2.07 -13.56
C GLU A 304 -9.44 -0.63 -13.16
N THR A 305 -9.37 0.28 -14.12
CA THR A 305 -9.76 1.68 -13.96
C THR A 305 -10.91 1.98 -14.91
N LEU A 306 -11.93 2.69 -14.43
CA LEU A 306 -13.05 3.14 -15.25
C LEU A 306 -13.20 4.65 -15.07
N VAL A 307 -13.13 5.37 -16.18
CA VAL A 307 -13.39 6.80 -16.29
C VAL A 307 -14.77 6.98 -16.91
N LEU A 308 -15.70 7.54 -16.15
CA LEU A 308 -17.06 7.81 -16.57
C LEU A 308 -17.23 9.32 -16.77
N PHE A 309 -17.81 9.69 -17.89
CA PHE A 309 -18.26 11.05 -18.13
C PHE A 309 -19.75 11.08 -17.80
N ASP A 310 -20.15 11.97 -16.91
CA ASP A 310 -21.55 12.08 -16.52
C ASP A 310 -22.37 12.55 -17.73
N VAL A 311 -23.30 11.70 -18.17
CA VAL A 311 -24.23 11.97 -19.29
C VAL A 311 -25.51 12.66 -18.77
N SER A 312 -25.54 13.05 -17.50
CA SER A 312 -26.68 13.79 -16.96
C SER A 312 -26.87 15.09 -17.74
N PHE A 313 -28.13 15.49 -17.98
CA PHE A 313 -28.50 16.76 -18.64
C PHE A 313 -28.07 18.02 -17.87
N SER A 314 -27.20 17.88 -16.87
CA SER A 314 -26.66 19.00 -16.11
C SER A 314 -25.62 19.73 -16.96
N LEU A 315 -25.58 21.06 -16.83
CA LEU A 315 -24.62 21.93 -17.52
C LEU A 315 -23.16 21.74 -17.04
N THR A 316 -22.88 20.68 -16.29
CA THR A 316 -21.57 20.45 -15.67
C THR A 316 -20.95 19.18 -16.23
N SER A 317 -19.82 19.35 -16.92
CA SER A 317 -18.97 18.25 -17.36
C SER A 317 -18.25 17.64 -16.15
N GLU A 318 -18.89 16.66 -15.49
CA GLU A 318 -18.30 15.91 -14.39
C GLU A 318 -17.68 14.60 -14.89
N VAL A 319 -16.46 14.32 -14.45
CA VAL A 319 -15.73 13.09 -14.75
C VAL A 319 -15.43 12.35 -13.46
N GLN A 320 -15.81 11.08 -13.42
CA GLN A 320 -15.60 10.19 -12.28
C GLN A 320 -14.61 9.09 -12.65
N VAL A 321 -13.67 8.81 -11.74
CA VAL A 321 -12.70 7.72 -11.88
C VAL A 321 -12.94 6.73 -10.77
N SER A 322 -13.14 5.47 -11.14
CA SER A 322 -13.25 4.36 -10.21
C SER A 322 -12.15 3.33 -10.44
N CYS A 323 -11.78 2.61 -9.39
CA CYS A 323 -10.66 1.67 -9.41
C CYS A 323 -11.06 0.36 -8.73
N HIS A 324 -10.67 -0.77 -9.33
CA HIS A 324 -10.82 -2.10 -8.76
C HIS A 324 -9.55 -2.92 -8.96
N VAL A 325 -9.24 -3.77 -7.98
CA VAL A 325 -8.10 -4.69 -8.04
C VAL A 325 -8.65 -6.09 -8.20
N GLU A 326 -8.45 -6.66 -9.39
CA GLU A 326 -8.85 -8.02 -9.72
C GLU A 326 -7.77 -8.99 -9.24
N TRP A 327 -8.10 -9.87 -8.29
CA TRP A 327 -7.17 -10.85 -7.74
C TRP A 327 -7.14 -12.13 -8.58
N LEU A 328 -5.99 -12.42 -9.19
CA LEU A 328 -5.76 -13.63 -10.00
C LEU A 328 -5.27 -14.82 -9.17
N LYS A 329 -4.61 -14.56 -8.04
CA LYS A 329 -4.05 -15.58 -7.14
C LYS A 329 -4.41 -15.27 -5.70
N PRO A 330 -4.54 -16.30 -4.83
CA PRO A 330 -4.76 -16.08 -3.41
C PRO A 330 -3.53 -15.40 -2.79
N VAL A 331 -3.77 -14.35 -2.02
CA VAL A 331 -2.78 -13.68 -1.17
C VAL A 331 -3.42 -13.37 0.17
N SER A 332 -2.60 -13.13 1.21
CA SER A 332 -3.12 -12.81 2.54
C SER A 332 -3.96 -11.52 2.51
N SER A 333 -5.01 -11.46 3.33
CA SER A 333 -5.93 -10.32 3.40
C SER A 333 -5.21 -9.00 3.66
N ILE A 334 -4.11 -9.04 4.40
CA ILE A 334 -3.32 -7.86 4.76
C ILE A 334 -2.53 -7.34 3.55
N VAL A 335 -1.94 -8.24 2.76
CA VAL A 335 -1.31 -7.88 1.48
C VAL A 335 -2.37 -7.36 0.50
N LYS A 336 -3.57 -7.95 0.47
CA LYS A 336 -4.67 -7.42 -0.35
C LYS A 336 -5.00 -5.98 -0.01
N SER A 337 -5.28 -5.70 1.26
CA SER A 337 -5.63 -4.36 1.72
C SER A 337 -4.52 -3.33 1.46
N LEU A 338 -3.25 -3.72 1.58
CA LEU A 338 -2.12 -2.85 1.29
C LEU A 338 -2.03 -2.51 -0.21
N ILE A 339 -2.15 -3.52 -1.07
CA ILE A 339 -2.10 -3.35 -2.53
C ILE A 339 -3.31 -2.53 -3.01
N GLU A 340 -4.50 -2.84 -2.53
CA GLU A 340 -5.73 -2.11 -2.87
C GLU A 340 -5.62 -0.63 -2.50
N ARG A 341 -5.25 -0.32 -1.26
CA ARG A 341 -5.08 1.07 -0.80
C ARG A 341 -4.02 1.80 -1.62
N GLY A 342 -2.84 1.18 -1.78
CA GLY A 342 -1.74 1.76 -2.54
C GLY A 342 -2.10 1.99 -4.02
N THR A 343 -2.88 1.10 -4.62
CA THR A 343 -3.36 1.22 -6.00
C THR A 343 -4.35 2.36 -6.12
N ARG A 344 -5.39 2.42 -5.27
CA ARG A 344 -6.39 3.49 -5.27
C ARG A 344 -5.75 4.87 -5.09
N ASP A 345 -4.79 4.99 -4.17
CA ASP A 345 -4.06 6.24 -3.94
C ASP A 345 -3.22 6.65 -5.16
N LYS A 346 -2.59 5.70 -5.84
CA LYS A 346 -1.84 5.96 -7.08
C LYS A 346 -2.77 6.39 -8.22
N VAL A 347 -3.89 5.69 -8.43
CA VAL A 347 -4.87 6.03 -9.47
C VAL A 347 -5.44 7.43 -9.21
N ARG A 348 -5.88 7.73 -7.97
CA ARG A 348 -6.35 9.06 -7.59
C ARG A 348 -5.34 10.15 -7.90
N LYS A 349 -4.07 9.97 -7.51
CA LYS A 349 -3.01 10.96 -7.75
C LYS A 349 -2.65 11.11 -9.23
N SER A 350 -2.62 10.00 -9.98
CA SER A 350 -2.32 10.02 -11.41
C SER A 350 -3.41 10.77 -12.16
N TYR A 351 -4.66 10.36 -12.01
CA TYR A 351 -5.78 11.01 -12.69
C TYR A 351 -6.00 12.46 -12.24
N GLY A 352 -5.70 12.81 -10.98
CA GLY A 352 -5.71 14.20 -10.54
C GLY A 352 -4.77 15.07 -11.37
N ARG A 353 -3.51 14.63 -11.54
CA ARG A 353 -2.54 15.32 -12.40
C ARG A 353 -2.89 15.27 -13.89
N PHE A 354 -3.61 14.25 -14.32
CA PHE A 354 -4.10 14.19 -15.70
C PHE A 354 -5.18 15.22 -15.93
N PHE A 355 -6.13 15.35 -15.01
CA PHE A 355 -7.18 16.36 -15.07
C PHE A 355 -6.63 17.79 -15.00
N ASP A 356 -5.60 18.03 -14.18
CA ASP A 356 -4.92 19.33 -14.16
C ASP A 356 -4.30 19.66 -15.54
N LEU A 357 -3.77 18.66 -16.25
CA LEU A 357 -3.22 18.83 -17.61
C LEU A 357 -4.32 19.09 -18.65
N VAL A 358 -5.51 18.48 -18.48
CA VAL A 358 -6.69 18.73 -19.33
C VAL A 358 -7.21 20.16 -19.15
N GLU A 359 -7.29 20.66 -17.91
CA GLU A 359 -7.67 22.05 -17.65
C GLU A 359 -6.66 23.05 -18.22
N GLU A 360 -5.36 22.75 -18.16
CA GLU A 360 -4.31 23.57 -18.79
C GLU A 360 -4.51 23.64 -20.32
N ASP A 361 -4.79 22.50 -20.96
CA ASP A 361 -5.03 22.43 -22.41
C ASP A 361 -6.32 23.17 -22.83
N LEU A 362 -7.41 23.03 -22.08
CA LEU A 362 -8.66 23.75 -22.35
C LEU A 362 -8.45 25.26 -22.33
N ARG A 363 -7.77 25.78 -21.29
CA ARG A 363 -7.47 27.22 -21.15
C ARG A 363 -6.57 27.74 -22.26
N ALA A 364 -5.57 26.96 -22.67
CA ALA A 364 -4.65 27.35 -23.74
C ALA A 364 -5.36 27.54 -25.09
N ASN A 365 -6.38 26.73 -25.37
CA ASN A 365 -7.10 26.76 -26.64
C ASN A 365 -8.18 27.85 -26.71
N GLU A 366 -8.83 28.18 -25.58
CA GLU A 366 -9.75 29.32 -25.53
C GLU A 366 -9.04 30.63 -25.93
N GLY A 367 -7.81 30.83 -25.43
CA GLY A 367 -7.01 32.02 -25.75
C GLY A 367 -6.57 32.09 -27.22
N ALA A 368 -6.36 30.95 -27.88
CA ALA A 368 -5.97 30.89 -29.29
C ALA A 368 -7.15 31.15 -30.25
N SER A 369 -8.38 30.88 -29.79
CA SER A 369 -9.60 31.06 -30.58
C SER A 369 -10.16 32.48 -30.56
N ALA A 370 -9.62 33.37 -29.72
CA ALA A 370 -9.98 34.78 -29.75
C ALA A 370 -9.54 35.37 -31.10
N PRO A 371 -10.48 35.85 -31.95
CA PRO A 371 -10.10 36.45 -33.22
C PRO A 371 -9.12 37.59 -32.93
N PRO A 372 -8.02 37.74 -33.71
CA PRO A 372 -7.16 38.89 -33.58
C PRO A 372 -8.08 40.10 -33.67
N MET A 373 -8.15 40.88 -32.59
CA MET A 373 -8.86 42.14 -32.55
C MET A 373 -8.26 42.95 -33.71
N GLN A 374 -8.92 42.94 -34.86
CA GLN A 374 -8.59 43.82 -35.95
C GLN A 374 -8.86 45.19 -35.37
N ASP A 375 -7.77 45.87 -35.04
CA ASP A 375 -7.77 47.27 -34.69
C ASP A 375 -8.50 47.95 -35.84
N ALA A 376 -9.78 48.31 -35.60
CA ALA A 376 -10.59 49.07 -36.53
C ALA A 376 -10.04 50.50 -36.50
N GLY A 377 -8.81 50.64 -36.99
CA GLY A 377 -8.24 51.90 -37.38
C GLY A 377 -9.13 52.45 -38.47
N LEU A 378 -9.94 53.45 -38.09
CA LEU A 378 -10.52 54.42 -38.99
C LEU A 378 -9.40 54.96 -39.88
N ILE A 379 -9.23 54.38 -41.07
CA ILE A 379 -8.44 54.98 -42.14
C ILE A 379 -9.24 56.17 -42.64
N ARG A 380 -8.91 57.32 -42.06
CA ARG A 380 -9.19 58.62 -42.64
C ARG A 380 -8.27 58.76 -43.85
N SER A 381 -8.86 58.66 -45.03
CA SER A 381 -8.24 58.95 -46.32
C SER A 381 -7.47 60.27 -46.28
N ASN A 382 -6.18 60.22 -46.60
CA ASN A 382 -5.50 61.31 -47.28
C ASN A 382 -4.41 60.76 -48.21
N SER A 383 -4.62 61.05 -49.47
CA SER A 383 -3.77 60.74 -50.61
C SER A 383 -2.59 61.71 -50.64
N THR A 384 -1.35 61.20 -50.72
CA THR A 384 -0.30 61.84 -51.53
C THR A 384 0.82 60.85 -51.84
N MET A 385 1.15 60.78 -53.12
CA MET A 385 2.23 59.98 -53.69
C MET A 385 3.60 60.52 -53.28
N SER A 386 4.57 59.62 -53.05
CA SER A 386 5.93 59.81 -53.54
C SER A 386 6.70 58.49 -53.60
N VAL A 387 7.43 58.36 -54.71
CA VAL A 387 8.28 57.26 -55.14
C VAL A 387 9.70 57.50 -54.63
N SER A 388 10.37 56.47 -54.09
CA SER A 388 11.84 56.35 -54.08
C SER A 388 12.25 54.98 -53.50
N SER A 389 12.77 54.06 -54.32
CA SER A 389 14.19 53.69 -54.49
C SER A 389 14.80 52.82 -53.37
N VAL A 390 14.95 51.54 -53.72
CA VAL A 390 16.02 50.56 -53.42
C VAL A 390 17.14 50.97 -52.45
N GLU A 391 17.34 50.19 -51.39
CA GLU A 391 18.68 49.75 -50.95
C GLU A 391 18.61 48.48 -50.07
N VAL A 392 19.52 47.54 -50.34
CA VAL A 392 19.72 46.25 -49.66
C VAL A 392 20.92 46.39 -48.72
N PRO A 393 20.91 45.75 -47.53
CA PRO A 393 22.17 45.34 -46.92
C PRO A 393 22.23 43.83 -46.61
N VAL A 394 23.42 43.31 -46.94
CA VAL A 394 24.00 41.98 -46.74
C VAL A 394 24.40 41.78 -45.26
N PRO A 395 24.53 40.54 -44.73
CA PRO A 395 24.61 40.30 -43.30
C PRO A 395 26.05 40.36 -42.78
N GLU A 396 26.21 40.91 -41.56
CA GLU A 396 27.47 40.83 -40.81
C GLU A 396 27.42 39.78 -39.69
N THR A 397 28.58 39.17 -39.55
CA THR A 397 28.96 38.02 -38.75
C THR A 397 29.38 38.37 -37.32
N ASN A 398 29.46 37.31 -36.50
CA ASN A 398 30.24 37.14 -35.26
C ASN A 398 29.61 37.64 -33.96
N SER A 399 29.42 36.73 -33.00
CA SER A 399 30.27 36.72 -31.79
C SER A 399 30.01 35.49 -30.92
N THR A 400 31.07 34.73 -30.76
CA THR A 400 31.32 33.67 -29.77
C THR A 400 31.60 34.30 -28.41
N ALA A 401 31.03 33.76 -27.31
CA ALA A 401 31.72 33.42 -26.06
C ALA A 401 30.82 33.41 -24.81
N ASP A 402 31.01 32.34 -24.02
CA ASP A 402 30.97 32.26 -22.56
C ASP A 402 29.67 32.53 -21.78
N ARG A 403 29.10 31.46 -21.20
CA ARG A 403 29.49 31.10 -19.81
C ARG A 403 29.01 29.71 -19.37
N VAL A 404 29.99 28.97 -18.88
CA VAL A 404 29.96 27.75 -18.09
C VAL A 404 29.47 28.02 -16.65
N ALA A 405 29.00 26.95 -15.98
CA ALA A 405 28.78 26.77 -14.53
C ALA A 405 27.49 27.40 -13.95
N ARG A 406 26.72 26.76 -13.07
CA ARG A 406 27.02 25.72 -12.07
C ARG A 406 25.72 25.08 -11.57
N THR A 407 25.80 23.78 -11.32
CA THR A 407 24.98 23.01 -10.37
C THR A 407 25.06 23.58 -8.95
N SER A 408 23.95 23.62 -8.21
CA SER A 408 23.97 23.39 -6.76
C SER A 408 22.58 23.11 -6.17
N TYR A 409 22.53 21.99 -5.46
CA TYR A 409 21.53 21.53 -4.51
C TYR A 409 21.09 22.61 -3.51
N TRP A 410 19.80 22.66 -3.19
CA TRP A 410 19.28 23.33 -2.00
C TRP A 410 18.40 22.38 -1.18
N TRP A 411 18.94 21.98 -0.03
CA TRP A 411 18.21 21.51 1.15
C TRP A 411 17.90 22.73 2.01
N GLY A 412 16.63 22.95 2.36
CA GLY A 412 16.20 24.01 3.27
C GLY A 412 15.82 23.46 4.64
N HIS A 413 16.72 23.61 5.61
CA HIS A 413 16.46 23.47 7.04
C HIS A 413 15.58 24.63 7.54
N ALA A 414 14.52 24.32 8.29
CA ALA A 414 13.78 25.31 9.07
C ALA A 414 14.38 25.45 10.47
N GLN A 415 14.90 26.63 10.78
CA GLN A 415 15.44 27.02 12.08
C GLN A 415 14.36 27.49 13.06
N ARG A 416 14.56 27.09 14.32
CA ARG A 416 13.92 27.55 15.56
C ARG A 416 13.89 29.08 15.69
N ARG A 417 12.79 29.61 16.24
CA ARG A 417 12.80 30.90 16.97
C ARG A 417 12.28 30.70 18.40
N ASN A 418 13.19 30.94 19.35
CA ASN A 418 12.94 31.16 20.76
C ASN A 418 12.38 32.57 20.99
N ARG A 419 11.36 32.72 21.85
CA ARG A 419 11.16 33.91 22.68
C ARG A 419 10.75 33.49 24.10
N ARG A 420 11.68 33.68 25.05
CA ARG A 420 11.41 34.04 26.48
C ARG A 420 11.04 35.54 26.50
N PHE A 421 10.37 36.17 27.45
CA PHE A 421 10.24 36.18 28.92
C PHE A 421 8.83 36.77 29.23
N GLY A 422 8.18 36.77 30.39
CA GLY A 422 8.42 36.49 31.82
C GLY A 422 7.09 36.86 32.52
N GLY A 423 6.63 36.20 33.59
CA GLY A 423 7.01 36.55 34.96
C GLY A 423 5.77 36.62 35.87
N SER A 424 5.69 35.64 36.79
CA SER A 424 5.17 35.64 38.18
C SER A 424 3.95 36.46 38.62
N ARG A 425 3.00 35.79 39.30
CA ARG A 425 2.73 36.08 40.72
C ARG A 425 2.02 34.94 41.46
N VAL A 426 2.51 34.71 42.67
CA VAL A 426 2.09 33.77 43.71
C VAL A 426 0.99 34.41 44.56
N VAL A 427 -0.05 33.66 44.92
CA VAL A 427 -0.76 33.84 46.20
C VAL A 427 -1.13 32.47 46.76
N ALA A 428 -0.63 32.19 47.96
CA ALA A 428 -1.00 31.06 48.80
C ALA A 428 -2.11 31.50 49.77
N VAL A 429 -3.08 30.63 50.05
CA VAL A 429 -3.91 30.69 51.26
C VAL A 429 -4.04 29.27 51.84
N ARG A 430 -3.98 29.23 53.17
CA ARG A 430 -3.71 28.08 54.05
C ARG A 430 -4.91 27.95 55.02
N GLY A 431 -5.21 26.73 55.49
CA GLY A 431 -5.98 26.48 56.74
C GLY A 431 -7.04 25.38 56.59
N ARG A 432 -6.87 24.18 57.19
CA ARG A 432 -7.21 23.75 58.59
C ARG A 432 -8.73 23.71 58.84
N ARG A 433 -9.37 22.75 59.53
CA ARG A 433 -9.07 21.47 60.22
C ARG A 433 -10.43 20.89 60.72
N CYS A 434 -10.45 19.60 61.12
CA CYS A 434 -11.46 18.89 61.97
C CYS A 434 -12.82 18.57 61.31
N GLY A 435 -13.48 17.42 61.46
CA GLY A 435 -13.30 16.19 62.26
C GLY A 435 -14.68 15.66 62.74
N ALA A 436 -15.03 14.39 62.48
CA ALA A 436 -16.05 13.53 63.17
C ALA A 436 -16.10 12.16 62.44
N ARG A 437 -15.56 11.06 62.98
CA ARG A 437 -16.21 9.97 63.76
C ARG A 437 -17.69 9.69 63.44
N ASP A 438 -18.01 8.47 63.02
CA ASP A 438 -18.62 7.48 63.92
C ASP A 438 -18.50 6.02 63.43
N GLU A 439 -18.19 5.13 64.37
CA GLU A 439 -18.32 3.67 64.31
C GLU A 439 -19.76 3.26 64.68
N LYS A 440 -20.32 2.19 64.08
CA LYS A 440 -20.87 1.02 64.81
C LYS A 440 -21.68 0.03 63.95
N ARG A 441 -21.47 -1.25 64.30
CA ARG A 441 -22.41 -2.40 64.37
C ARG A 441 -22.77 -3.19 63.09
N ASP A 442 -22.05 -4.29 62.87
CA ASP A 442 -22.39 -5.70 63.17
C ASP A 442 -23.83 -6.25 63.10
N PRO A 443 -23.98 -7.59 62.91
CA PRO A 443 -25.00 -8.24 62.08
C PRO A 443 -26.09 -8.99 62.87
N PHE A 444 -27.20 -9.30 62.18
CA PHE A 444 -28.19 -10.34 62.50
C PHE A 444 -28.61 -10.94 61.14
N GLY A 445 -28.73 -12.25 60.89
CA GLY A 445 -28.89 -13.41 61.76
C GLY A 445 -30.28 -14.03 61.57
N HIS A 446 -30.31 -15.25 61.00
CA HIS A 446 -31.45 -16.20 60.89
C HIS A 446 -32.55 -15.86 59.86
N GLN A 447 -33.19 -16.80 59.16
CA GLN A 447 -33.60 -18.17 59.52
C GLN A 447 -34.05 -18.93 58.23
N ALA A 448 -33.74 -20.23 58.15
CA ALA A 448 -34.50 -21.24 57.39
C ALA A 448 -35.36 -22.04 58.42
N PRO A 449 -36.17 -23.08 58.09
CA PRO A 449 -36.63 -23.63 56.80
C PRO A 449 -38.16 -23.96 56.78
N GLY A 450 -38.63 -24.60 55.70
CA GLY A 450 -39.90 -25.34 55.57
C GLY A 450 -40.48 -25.14 54.17
N GLN A 451 -40.84 -26.14 53.35
CA GLN A 451 -41.20 -27.55 53.56
C GLN A 451 -40.63 -28.43 52.44
#